data_AF-A0A238YB83-F1
#
_entry.id   AF-A0A238YB83-F1
#
_cell.length_a   1.000
_cell.length_b   1.000
_cell.length_c   1.000
_cell.angle_alpha   90.00
_cell.angle_beta   90.00
_cell.angle_gamma   90.00
#
_symmetry.space_group_name_H-M   'P 1'
#
loop_
_entity.id
_entity.type
_entity.pdbx_description
1 polymer ?
#
loop_
_entity_poly.entity_id
_entity_poly.type
_entity_poly.pdbx_seq_one_letter_code
_entity_poly.pdbx_strand_id
1 'polypeptide(L)'
;MENTNPLSKTHPCFDKEAKGKYARVHIPVAPKCNVQCGYCNRKYDCVNESRPGVTSSILTPQQSLQYIKAISQKIDNISTIGIAGPGDAFAEPEKTFEAIRLIKDEFPDKIFCLSSNGLNLLPYVDQIAELDVTHVTITINSFRLETLAKIYNWARFNKKMYRGIAAAELMLEQQTEALKALVAKNITVKINTVLIPGVNDTEIEEVAQIIGELGAATMNCIPLIPTEDTEFSDLEKPSSQLVRDSYRAVRKHIKPMTHCSRCRADAAGMLGNDNIDAYKLIEEYAAMPTAVDKTKPHVAVASYEGLMINKHLGEATDFLIYKQTETGYELVERRFAPAKGSGDLRWINLAKTLNDCSYILVNGVGAKPVDLLQKVGIAVLEMSGLIEDGLEAVYKGKKLKSVLKTTLGKCGSGCGGNAMGCG
;
A
#
# COMPACT_ATOMS: atom_id res chain seq x y z
N MET A 1 -9.78 7.00 30.51
CA MET A 1 -10.07 5.57 30.70
C MET A 1 -8.85 4.77 30.25
N GLU A 2 -8.32 3.85 31.05
CA GLU A 2 -7.23 2.98 30.61
C GLU A 2 -7.76 2.01 29.56
N ASN A 3 -7.06 1.92 28.42
CA ASN A 3 -7.39 0.99 27.35
C ASN A 3 -7.22 -0.44 27.87
N THR A 4 -8.32 -1.18 27.97
CA THR A 4 -8.38 -2.53 28.57
C THR A 4 -8.06 -3.64 27.58
N ASN A 5 -7.79 -3.33 26.30
CA ASN A 5 -7.43 -4.35 25.32
C ASN A 5 -6.01 -4.89 25.58
N PRO A 6 -5.85 -6.16 26.00
CA PRO A 6 -4.53 -6.72 26.32
C PRO A 6 -3.58 -6.73 25.12
N LEU A 7 -4.11 -6.76 23.88
CA LEU A 7 -3.30 -6.70 22.66
C LEU A 7 -2.59 -5.35 22.48
N SER A 8 -3.09 -4.27 23.10
CA SER A 8 -2.39 -2.99 23.06
C SER A 8 -1.03 -3.04 23.76
N LYS A 9 -0.80 -3.99 24.69
CA LYS A 9 0.48 -4.17 25.39
C LYS A 9 1.61 -4.70 24.53
N THR A 10 1.28 -5.32 23.40
CA THR A 10 2.27 -5.81 22.44
C THR A 10 2.32 -4.94 21.17
N HIS A 11 1.41 -3.98 21.01
CA HIS A 11 1.39 -3.10 19.85
C HIS A 11 2.33 -1.88 20.03
N PRO A 12 3.38 -1.72 19.18
CA PRO A 12 4.42 -0.69 19.33
C PRO A 12 3.96 0.78 19.26
N CYS A 13 2.78 1.05 18.69
CA CYS A 13 2.23 2.39 18.52
C CYS A 13 1.25 2.78 19.63
N PHE A 14 0.67 1.80 20.33
CA PHE A 14 -0.35 2.03 21.35
C PHE A 14 0.22 1.91 22.77
N ASP A 15 1.34 1.20 22.94
CA ASP A 15 2.06 1.09 24.22
C ASP A 15 3.56 1.46 24.07
N LYS A 16 4.02 2.35 24.97
CA LYS A 16 5.37 2.91 24.95
C LYS A 16 6.43 1.87 25.32
N GLU A 17 6.11 0.88 26.15
CA GLU A 17 7.01 -0.21 26.52
C GLU A 17 7.12 -1.23 25.40
N ALA A 18 6.03 -1.47 24.67
CA ALA A 18 5.99 -2.36 23.53
C ALA A 18 6.97 -1.94 22.41
N LYS A 19 7.16 -0.63 22.21
CA LYS A 19 8.00 -0.08 21.13
C LYS A 19 9.44 -0.62 21.11
N GLY A 20 9.97 -1.01 22.28
CA GLY A 20 11.33 -1.51 22.46
C GLY A 20 11.44 -3.03 22.48
N LYS A 21 10.31 -3.75 22.45
CA LYS A 21 10.26 -5.23 22.53
C LYS A 21 9.65 -5.89 21.29
N TYR A 22 8.69 -5.23 20.65
CA TYR A 22 7.93 -5.80 19.54
C TYR A 22 8.13 -5.03 18.24
N ALA A 23 8.28 -5.79 17.15
CA ALA A 23 8.38 -5.25 15.81
C ALA A 23 6.99 -5.09 15.18
N ARG A 24 6.93 -4.18 14.21
CA ARG A 24 5.80 -3.95 13.31
C ARG A 24 6.26 -4.04 11.87
N VAL A 25 5.36 -4.45 10.98
CA VAL A 25 5.55 -4.42 9.53
C VAL A 25 4.39 -3.71 8.88
N HIS A 26 4.67 -2.77 7.98
CA HIS A 26 3.67 -2.15 7.13
C HIS A 26 3.69 -2.74 5.74
N ILE A 27 2.52 -2.83 5.12
CA ILE A 27 2.34 -3.41 3.81
C ILE A 27 1.75 -2.35 2.86
N PRO A 28 2.48 -1.96 1.80
CA PRO A 28 2.06 -0.90 0.89
C PRO A 28 1.07 -1.41 -0.18
N VAL A 29 -0.15 -1.75 0.23
CA VAL A 29 -1.22 -2.29 -0.66
C VAL A 29 -2.30 -1.29 -1.06
N ALA A 30 -2.28 -0.09 -0.48
CA ALA A 30 -3.34 0.90 -0.64
C ALA A 30 -2.84 2.12 -1.42
N PRO A 31 -2.67 2.07 -2.75
CA PRO A 31 -1.98 3.13 -3.50
C PRO A 31 -2.85 4.37 -3.78
N LYS A 32 -4.17 4.21 -3.89
CA LYS A 32 -5.09 5.32 -4.16
C LYS A 32 -5.52 5.98 -2.87
N CYS A 33 -5.97 7.22 -3.00
CA CYS A 33 -6.59 7.95 -1.91
C CYS A 33 -7.74 8.80 -2.46
N ASN A 34 -8.69 9.11 -1.59
CA ASN A 34 -9.97 9.75 -1.87
C ASN A 34 -10.05 11.20 -1.34
N VAL A 35 -8.99 11.73 -0.72
CA VAL A 35 -8.91 13.13 -0.25
C VAL A 35 -7.58 13.76 -0.59
N GLN A 36 -7.53 15.04 -0.97
CA GLN A 36 -6.30 15.80 -1.09
C GLN A 36 -6.16 16.75 0.10
N CYS A 37 -5.16 16.49 0.95
CA CYS A 37 -4.79 17.39 2.03
C CYS A 37 -3.84 18.47 1.49
N GLY A 38 -3.92 19.69 2.03
CA GLY A 38 -3.05 20.81 1.65
C GLY A 38 -1.56 20.58 1.93
N TYR A 39 -1.25 19.65 2.84
CA TYR A 39 0.11 19.24 3.20
C TYR A 39 0.59 17.94 2.52
N CYS A 40 -0.18 17.37 1.58
CA CYS A 40 0.12 16.09 0.96
C CYS A 40 0.58 16.24 -0.49
N ASN A 41 1.67 15.56 -0.86
CA ASN A 41 2.08 15.38 -2.24
C ASN A 41 1.90 13.91 -2.65
N ARG A 42 1.07 13.68 -3.68
CA ARG A 42 0.68 12.34 -4.18
C ARG A 42 1.79 11.53 -4.81
N LYS A 43 2.95 12.16 -5.08
CA LYS A 43 4.14 11.44 -5.53
C LYS A 43 4.73 10.56 -4.42
N TYR A 44 4.34 10.79 -3.16
CA TYR A 44 4.89 10.15 -1.96
C TYR A 44 3.81 9.44 -1.14
N ASP A 45 4.26 8.60 -0.21
CA ASP A 45 3.44 7.91 0.79
C ASP A 45 2.64 8.90 1.65
N CYS A 46 1.50 8.42 2.14
CA CYS A 46 0.57 9.17 2.96
C CYS A 46 1.23 9.73 4.21
N VAL A 47 1.34 11.06 4.26
CA VAL A 47 2.01 11.79 5.34
C VAL A 47 1.25 11.79 6.67
N ASN A 48 0.01 11.26 6.68
CA ASN A 48 -0.76 11.07 7.90
C ASN A 48 -0.18 9.95 8.80
N GLU A 49 0.51 8.97 8.22
CA GLU A 49 1.21 7.90 8.95
C GLU A 49 2.70 7.82 8.63
N SER A 50 3.10 8.40 7.50
CA SER A 50 4.48 8.36 7.03
C SER A 50 5.19 9.71 7.14
N ARG A 51 6.52 9.68 7.22
CA ARG A 51 7.30 10.91 7.01
C ARG A 51 7.23 11.36 5.53
N PRO A 52 7.23 12.68 5.24
CA PRO A 52 7.16 13.17 3.86
C PRO A 52 8.35 12.75 2.98
N GLY A 53 8.14 12.74 1.67
CA GLY A 53 9.19 12.48 0.67
C GLY A 53 9.54 11.01 0.48
N VAL A 54 8.78 10.08 1.07
CA VAL A 54 9.02 8.64 0.97
C VAL A 54 8.16 8.05 -0.13
N THR A 55 8.70 7.15 -0.94
CA THR A 55 7.95 6.35 -1.91
C THR A 55 8.13 4.88 -1.62
N SER A 56 7.03 4.17 -1.41
CA SER A 56 7.02 2.71 -1.31
C SER A 56 6.65 2.06 -2.65
N SER A 57 7.29 0.95 -3.00
CA SER A 57 6.79 0.07 -4.06
C SER A 57 5.45 -0.53 -3.63
N ILE A 58 4.51 -0.64 -4.57
CA ILE A 58 3.15 -1.09 -4.27
C ILE A 58 3.09 -2.62 -4.39
N LEU A 59 2.53 -3.27 -3.38
CA LEU A 59 2.26 -4.70 -3.40
C LEU A 59 0.79 -4.98 -3.71
N THR A 60 0.55 -6.12 -4.33
CA THR A 60 -0.76 -6.78 -4.37
C THR A 60 -1.00 -7.59 -3.11
N PRO A 61 -2.25 -8.00 -2.83
CA PRO A 61 -2.56 -8.90 -1.70
C PRO A 61 -1.70 -10.17 -1.66
N GLN A 62 -1.50 -10.82 -2.80
CA GLN A 62 -0.72 -12.06 -2.90
C GLN A 62 0.77 -11.83 -2.64
N GLN A 63 1.35 -10.78 -3.24
CA GLN A 63 2.75 -10.40 -2.96
C GLN A 63 2.95 -10.04 -1.49
N SER A 64 1.95 -9.41 -0.88
CA SER A 64 1.99 -9.02 0.53
C SER A 64 2.13 -10.23 1.44
N LEU A 65 1.36 -11.30 1.19
CA LEU A 65 1.52 -12.56 1.90
C LEU A 65 2.94 -13.12 1.75
N GLN A 66 3.47 -13.18 0.52
CA GLN A 66 4.81 -13.71 0.29
C GLN A 66 5.90 -12.87 0.95
N TYR A 67 5.78 -11.55 0.89
CA TYR A 67 6.65 -10.62 1.60
C TYR A 67 6.59 -10.85 3.11
N ILE A 68 5.40 -10.98 3.71
CA ILE A 68 5.26 -11.24 5.15
C ILE A 68 5.88 -12.57 5.54
N LYS A 69 5.71 -13.64 4.74
CA LYS A 69 6.40 -14.91 4.98
C LYS A 69 7.92 -14.75 4.99
N ALA A 70 8.48 -14.00 4.04
CA ALA A 70 9.92 -13.79 3.95
C ALA A 70 10.48 -12.90 5.07
N ILE A 71 9.81 -11.79 5.40
CA ILE A 71 10.30 -10.88 6.45
C ILE A 71 10.15 -11.48 7.84
N SER A 72 9.16 -12.35 8.06
CA SER A 72 8.98 -13.07 9.33
C SER A 72 10.09 -14.09 9.59
N GLN A 73 10.82 -14.53 8.57
CA GLN A 73 12.04 -15.34 8.74
C GLN A 73 13.27 -14.51 9.13
N LYS A 74 13.18 -13.17 9.02
CA LYS A 74 14.28 -12.23 9.33
C LYS A 74 14.05 -11.45 10.62
N ILE A 75 12.80 -11.33 11.08
CA ILE A 75 12.42 -10.56 12.25
C ILE A 75 11.49 -11.41 13.11
N ASP A 76 12.04 -11.99 14.18
CA ASP A 76 11.33 -13.00 14.97
C ASP A 76 10.24 -12.41 15.88
N ASN A 77 10.37 -11.12 16.25
CA ASN A 77 9.49 -10.46 17.21
C ASN A 77 8.40 -9.58 16.57
N ILE A 78 7.98 -9.90 15.33
CA ILE A 78 6.84 -9.22 14.69
C ILE A 78 5.56 -9.54 15.47
N SER A 79 4.95 -8.50 16.01
CA SER A 79 3.66 -8.55 16.72
C SER A 79 2.50 -8.00 15.87
N THR A 80 2.81 -7.03 15.01
CA THR A 80 1.81 -6.17 14.37
C THR A 80 2.06 -6.06 12.88
N ILE A 81 1.01 -6.21 12.09
CA ILE A 81 0.99 -6.02 10.65
C ILE A 81 0.00 -4.89 10.33
N GLY A 82 0.49 -3.83 9.67
CA GLY A 82 -0.26 -2.61 9.41
C GLY A 82 -0.44 -2.31 7.93
N ILE A 83 -1.57 -1.72 7.55
CA ILE A 83 -1.76 -1.11 6.22
C ILE A 83 -1.97 0.39 6.42
N ALA A 84 -1.00 1.18 5.96
CA ALA A 84 -0.90 2.61 6.25
C ALA A 84 -0.70 3.50 5.01
N GLY A 85 -0.70 2.94 3.79
CA GLY A 85 -0.48 3.69 2.56
C GLY A 85 -0.06 2.81 1.38
N PRO A 86 0.50 3.40 0.30
CA PRO A 86 0.90 4.81 0.14
C PRO A 86 -0.20 5.87 0.11
N GLY A 87 -1.45 5.48 -0.13
CA GLY A 87 -2.64 6.33 -0.13
C GLY A 87 -3.50 6.14 1.12
N ASP A 88 -4.77 5.80 0.93
CA ASP A 88 -5.73 5.52 2.01
C ASP A 88 -6.28 4.10 1.89
N ALA A 89 -6.29 3.36 3.00
CA ALA A 89 -6.71 1.96 3.05
C ALA A 89 -8.15 1.73 2.55
N PHE A 90 -9.02 2.74 2.62
CA PHE A 90 -10.43 2.66 2.27
C PHE A 90 -10.79 3.42 0.99
N ALA A 91 -9.80 3.92 0.24
CA ALA A 91 -10.04 4.43 -1.11
C ALA A 91 -10.22 3.30 -2.15
N GLU A 92 -9.58 2.16 -1.93
CA GLU A 92 -9.78 0.89 -2.65
C GLU A 92 -9.81 -0.29 -1.65
N PRO A 93 -10.88 -0.42 -0.85
CA PRO A 93 -10.91 -1.31 0.32
C PRO A 93 -10.76 -2.80 -0.02
N GLU A 94 -11.16 -3.23 -1.22
CA GLU A 94 -11.04 -4.63 -1.64
C GLU A 94 -9.62 -5.18 -1.52
N LYS A 95 -8.61 -4.42 -1.97
CA LYS A 95 -7.20 -4.83 -1.89
C LYS A 95 -6.73 -4.93 -0.44
N THR A 96 -7.17 -3.99 0.40
CA THR A 96 -6.85 -3.95 1.82
C THR A 96 -7.40 -5.19 2.52
N PHE A 97 -8.67 -5.51 2.29
CA PHE A 97 -9.32 -6.66 2.91
C PHE A 97 -8.82 -8.01 2.39
N GLU A 98 -8.56 -8.11 1.09
CA GLU A 98 -7.96 -9.31 0.51
C GLU A 98 -6.57 -9.58 1.10
N ALA A 99 -5.74 -8.54 1.26
CA ALA A 99 -4.42 -8.68 1.87
C ALA A 99 -4.53 -9.15 3.33
N ILE A 100 -5.45 -8.57 4.12
CA ILE A 100 -5.68 -8.98 5.51
C ILE A 100 -6.10 -10.45 5.57
N ARG A 101 -7.09 -10.87 4.77
CA ARG A 101 -7.57 -12.26 4.76
C ARG A 101 -6.43 -13.24 4.50
N LEU A 102 -5.71 -13.03 3.40
CA LEU A 102 -4.61 -13.92 2.99
C LEU A 102 -3.51 -14.03 4.05
N ILE A 103 -3.15 -12.90 4.68
CA ILE A 103 -2.07 -12.88 5.68
C ILE A 103 -2.56 -13.48 7.00
N LYS A 104 -3.79 -13.20 7.39
CA LYS A 104 -4.35 -13.69 8.66
C LYS A 104 -4.56 -15.20 8.65
N ASP A 105 -4.91 -15.79 7.50
CA ASP A 105 -5.03 -17.25 7.35
C ASP A 105 -3.70 -17.96 7.67
N GLU A 106 -2.56 -17.32 7.35
CA GLU A 106 -1.22 -17.85 7.65
C GLU A 106 -0.68 -17.40 9.02
N PHE A 107 -1.01 -16.19 9.44
CA PHE A 107 -0.48 -15.52 10.64
C PHE A 107 -1.62 -15.08 11.59
N PRO A 108 -2.42 -16.01 12.12
CA PRO A 108 -3.61 -15.68 12.92
C PRO A 108 -3.27 -15.07 14.29
N ASP A 109 -2.04 -15.22 14.77
CA ASP A 109 -1.56 -14.69 16.05
C ASP A 109 -1.16 -13.21 15.98
N LYS A 110 -1.07 -12.62 14.79
CA LYS A 110 -0.62 -11.24 14.60
C LYS A 110 -1.74 -10.23 14.77
N ILE A 111 -1.38 -9.09 15.35
CA ILE A 111 -2.28 -7.94 15.45
C ILE A 111 -2.33 -7.23 14.11
N PHE A 112 -3.53 -7.10 13.54
CA PHE A 112 -3.76 -6.28 12.36
C PHE A 112 -4.16 -4.86 12.75
N CYS A 113 -3.55 -3.87 12.09
CA CYS A 113 -3.93 -2.47 12.24
C CYS A 113 -4.09 -1.75 10.90
N LEU A 114 -5.01 -0.78 10.88
CA LEU A 114 -5.32 0.03 9.70
C LEU A 114 -5.15 1.51 9.99
N SER A 115 -4.79 2.29 8.98
CA SER A 115 -4.90 3.75 9.05
C SER A 115 -5.72 4.31 7.90
N SER A 116 -6.49 5.34 8.21
CA SER A 116 -7.33 6.03 7.23
C SER A 116 -7.47 7.52 7.53
N ASN A 117 -7.77 8.28 6.49
CA ASN A 117 -8.32 9.64 6.60
C ASN A 117 -9.78 9.65 7.07
N GLY A 118 -10.49 8.50 7.07
CA GLY A 118 -11.84 8.35 7.63
C GLY A 118 -12.99 8.61 6.65
N LEU A 119 -12.74 9.18 5.46
CA LEU A 119 -13.82 9.56 4.52
C LEU A 119 -14.71 8.38 4.09
N ASN A 120 -14.12 7.22 3.82
CA ASN A 120 -14.84 6.05 3.30
C ASN A 120 -14.72 4.85 4.24
N LEU A 121 -14.47 5.09 5.52
CA LEU A 121 -14.23 4.06 6.53
C LEU A 121 -15.54 3.47 7.07
N LEU A 122 -16.54 4.33 7.31
CA LEU A 122 -17.79 3.99 7.99
C LEU A 122 -18.51 2.74 7.42
N PRO A 123 -18.67 2.58 6.09
CA PRO A 123 -19.40 1.43 5.55
C PRO A 123 -18.75 0.06 5.82
N TYR A 124 -17.48 0.05 6.24
CA TYR A 124 -16.69 -1.17 6.37
C TYR A 124 -16.36 -1.53 7.81
N VAL A 125 -16.91 -0.82 8.80
CA VAL A 125 -16.63 -1.06 10.22
C VAL A 125 -17.00 -2.48 10.65
N ASP A 126 -18.12 -3.02 10.15
CA ASP A 126 -18.51 -4.41 10.41
C ASP A 126 -17.47 -5.40 9.87
N GLN A 127 -17.04 -5.22 8.62
CA GLN A 127 -16.04 -6.07 7.98
C GLN A 127 -14.67 -6.00 8.66
N ILE A 128 -14.28 -4.82 9.20
CA ILE A 128 -13.07 -4.66 10.01
C ILE A 128 -13.15 -5.52 11.27
N ALA A 129 -14.30 -5.50 11.96
CA ALA A 129 -14.53 -6.30 13.16
C ALA A 129 -14.55 -7.80 12.84
N GLU A 130 -15.21 -8.23 11.75
CA GLU A 130 -15.24 -9.62 11.29
C GLU A 130 -13.85 -10.19 10.96
N LEU A 131 -12.92 -9.33 10.54
CA LEU A 131 -11.53 -9.71 10.28
C LEU A 131 -10.63 -9.64 11.53
N ASP A 132 -11.19 -9.49 12.72
CA ASP A 132 -10.54 -9.16 14.00
C ASP A 132 -9.41 -8.13 13.87
N VAL A 133 -9.63 -7.07 13.09
CA VAL A 133 -8.75 -5.91 13.10
C VAL A 133 -9.05 -5.14 14.38
N THR A 134 -8.11 -5.15 15.31
CA THR A 134 -8.33 -4.65 16.67
C THR A 134 -7.92 -3.19 16.88
N HIS A 135 -7.14 -2.63 15.95
CA HIS A 135 -6.60 -1.28 16.05
C HIS A 135 -6.79 -0.50 14.75
N VAL A 136 -7.42 0.67 14.84
CA VAL A 136 -7.61 1.56 13.69
C VAL A 136 -7.10 2.95 14.04
N THR A 137 -6.44 3.59 13.09
CA THR A 137 -6.08 5.00 13.17
C THR A 137 -6.94 5.83 12.24
N ILE A 138 -7.54 6.90 12.75
CA ILE A 138 -8.22 7.91 11.94
C ILE A 138 -7.44 9.22 12.03
N THR A 139 -7.25 9.88 10.90
CA THR A 139 -6.69 11.24 10.90
C THR A 139 -7.81 12.27 10.99
N ILE A 140 -7.93 12.95 12.13
CA ILE A 140 -8.91 14.02 12.36
C ILE A 140 -8.15 15.29 12.71
N ASN A 141 -8.22 16.31 11.85
CA ASN A 141 -7.42 17.53 12.00
C ASN A 141 -8.16 18.67 12.73
N SER A 142 -9.50 18.66 12.73
CA SER A 142 -10.34 19.68 13.36
C SER A 142 -11.79 19.19 13.41
N PHE A 143 -12.62 19.80 14.28
CA PHE A 143 -14.08 19.68 14.26
C PHE A 143 -14.78 20.94 13.72
N ARG A 144 -14.02 21.92 13.19
CA ARG A 144 -14.53 23.17 12.62
C ARG A 144 -14.51 23.13 11.10
N LEU A 145 -15.63 23.49 10.48
CA LEU A 145 -15.80 23.42 9.02
C LEU A 145 -14.84 24.36 8.30
N GLU A 146 -14.63 25.57 8.82
CA GLU A 146 -13.74 26.57 8.22
C GLU A 146 -12.29 26.09 8.22
N THR A 147 -11.86 25.44 9.29
CA THR A 147 -10.50 24.88 9.42
C THR A 147 -10.32 23.68 8.51
N LEU A 148 -11.27 22.74 8.50
CA LEU A 148 -11.24 21.59 7.60
C LEU A 148 -11.28 21.99 6.12
N ALA A 149 -12.01 23.05 5.75
CA ALA A 149 -12.07 23.57 4.39
C ALA A 149 -10.74 24.15 3.90
N LYS A 150 -9.89 24.65 4.83
CA LYS A 150 -8.50 25.05 4.52
C LYS A 150 -7.57 23.85 4.39
N ILE A 151 -7.84 22.76 5.12
CA ILE A 151 -6.97 21.57 5.15
C ILE A 151 -7.23 20.64 3.97
N TYR A 152 -8.47 20.49 3.53
CA TYR A 152 -8.85 19.57 2.45
C TYR A 152 -9.18 20.33 1.16
N ASN A 153 -8.26 20.26 0.19
CA ASN A 153 -8.42 20.87 -1.13
C ASN A 153 -9.60 20.25 -1.89
N TRP A 154 -9.76 18.93 -1.76
CA TRP A 154 -10.91 18.21 -2.28
C TRP A 154 -11.11 16.85 -1.58
N ALA A 155 -12.35 16.37 -1.60
CA ALA A 155 -12.75 15.03 -1.19
C ALA A 155 -13.56 14.37 -2.32
N ARG A 156 -13.28 13.10 -2.63
CA ARG A 156 -14.01 12.33 -3.65
C ARG A 156 -14.75 11.18 -2.99
N PHE A 157 -16.06 11.24 -2.99
CA PHE A 157 -16.94 10.28 -2.34
C PHE A 157 -18.13 9.94 -3.25
N ASN A 158 -18.51 8.66 -3.33
CA ASN A 158 -19.60 8.18 -4.20
C ASN A 158 -19.55 8.72 -5.64
N LYS A 159 -18.35 8.68 -6.25
CA LYS A 159 -18.05 9.18 -7.61
C LYS A 159 -18.27 10.69 -7.81
N LYS A 160 -18.56 11.45 -6.76
CA LYS A 160 -18.68 12.91 -6.78
C LYS A 160 -17.47 13.58 -6.12
N MET A 161 -17.12 14.76 -6.62
CA MET A 161 -16.04 15.59 -6.08
C MET A 161 -16.62 16.74 -5.25
N TYR A 162 -16.08 16.94 -4.05
CA TYR A 162 -16.45 17.97 -3.09
C TYR A 162 -15.24 18.88 -2.83
N ARG A 163 -15.48 20.17 -2.57
CA ARG A 163 -14.44 21.18 -2.28
C ARG A 163 -14.94 22.18 -1.24
N GLY A 164 -14.00 22.87 -0.59
CA GLY A 164 -14.30 23.90 0.41
C GLY A 164 -15.17 23.37 1.55
N ILE A 165 -16.15 24.17 1.99
CA ILE A 165 -17.06 23.80 3.09
C ILE A 165 -17.80 22.49 2.82
N ALA A 166 -18.23 22.22 1.59
CA ALA A 166 -18.92 20.97 1.28
C ALA A 166 -18.02 19.73 1.42
N ALA A 167 -16.70 19.87 1.22
CA ALA A 167 -15.75 18.79 1.54
C ALA A 167 -15.54 18.69 3.05
N ALA A 168 -15.47 19.82 3.76
CA ALA A 168 -15.31 19.87 5.20
C ALA A 168 -16.48 19.21 5.95
N GLU A 169 -17.73 19.51 5.57
CA GLU A 169 -18.95 18.91 6.13
C GLU A 169 -18.92 17.40 5.96
N LEU A 170 -18.63 16.94 4.74
CA LEU A 170 -18.54 15.52 4.44
C LEU A 170 -17.44 14.81 5.24
N MET A 171 -16.25 15.40 5.34
CA MET A 171 -15.16 14.83 6.13
C MET A 171 -15.52 14.74 7.60
N LEU A 172 -16.08 15.83 8.17
CA LEU A 172 -16.46 15.90 9.57
C LEU A 172 -17.50 14.83 9.92
N GLU A 173 -18.56 14.72 9.11
CA GLU A 173 -19.62 13.72 9.28
C GLU A 173 -19.05 12.30 9.23
N GLN A 174 -18.34 11.95 8.15
CA GLN A 174 -17.82 10.59 7.94
C GLN A 174 -16.80 10.18 9.01
N GLN A 175 -15.89 11.09 9.39
CA GLN A 175 -14.88 10.82 10.43
C GLN A 175 -15.51 10.61 11.80
N THR A 176 -16.49 11.46 12.15
CA THR A 176 -17.16 11.40 13.46
C THR A 176 -17.98 10.12 13.58
N GLU A 177 -18.77 9.77 12.57
CA GLU A 177 -19.58 8.57 12.59
C GLU A 177 -18.72 7.29 12.49
N ALA A 178 -17.63 7.30 11.72
CA ALA A 178 -16.70 6.18 11.68
C ALA A 178 -16.03 5.95 13.05
N LEU A 179 -15.63 7.00 13.76
CA LEU A 179 -15.08 6.88 15.12
C LEU A 179 -16.09 6.23 16.07
N LYS A 180 -17.33 6.73 16.11
CA LYS A 180 -18.40 6.17 16.96
C LYS A 180 -18.64 4.70 16.64
N ALA A 181 -18.74 4.36 15.35
CA ALA A 181 -19.00 2.99 14.90
C ALA A 181 -17.86 2.03 15.29
N LEU A 182 -16.60 2.43 15.12
CA LEU A 182 -15.43 1.63 15.51
C LEU A 182 -15.40 1.39 17.03
N VAL A 183 -15.64 2.43 17.83
CA VAL A 183 -15.70 2.33 19.29
C VAL A 183 -16.84 1.41 19.73
N ALA A 184 -18.01 1.51 19.10
CA ALA A 184 -19.15 0.64 19.37
C ALA A 184 -18.87 -0.84 19.06
N LYS A 185 -17.91 -1.14 18.18
CA LYS A 185 -17.42 -2.50 17.89
C LYS A 185 -16.23 -2.93 18.77
N ASN A 186 -15.90 -2.16 19.81
CA ASN A 186 -14.75 -2.40 20.69
C ASN A 186 -13.39 -2.40 19.96
N ILE A 187 -13.29 -1.68 18.84
CA ILE A 187 -12.03 -1.49 18.13
C ILE A 187 -11.27 -0.34 18.79
N THR A 188 -9.98 -0.56 19.08
CA THR A 188 -9.13 0.47 19.68
C THR A 188 -8.80 1.55 18.65
N VAL A 189 -9.32 2.77 18.84
CA VAL A 189 -9.08 3.87 17.89
C VAL A 189 -7.98 4.82 18.38
N LYS A 190 -6.96 5.04 17.54
CA LYS A 190 -5.99 6.15 17.67
C LYS A 190 -6.42 7.29 16.75
N ILE A 191 -6.32 8.52 17.24
CA ILE A 191 -6.50 9.70 16.39
C ILE A 191 -5.14 10.31 16.08
N ASN A 192 -4.82 10.48 14.80
CA ASN A 192 -3.72 11.34 14.37
C ASN A 192 -4.27 12.74 14.05
N THR A 193 -3.55 13.77 14.47
CA THR A 193 -3.86 15.17 14.14
C THR A 193 -2.58 15.84 13.69
N VAL A 194 -2.56 16.36 12.45
CA VAL A 194 -1.43 17.14 11.96
C VAL A 194 -1.52 18.54 12.58
N LEU A 195 -0.50 18.92 13.35
CA LEU A 195 -0.41 20.23 14.00
C LEU A 195 0.11 21.25 12.99
N ILE A 196 -0.77 22.16 12.55
CA ILE A 196 -0.53 23.13 11.48
C ILE A 196 -0.60 24.55 12.07
N PRO A 197 0.53 25.27 12.19
CA PRO A 197 0.56 26.60 12.79
C PRO A 197 -0.34 27.58 12.03
N GLY A 198 -1.11 28.38 12.77
CA GLY A 198 -2.06 29.35 12.20
C GLY A 198 -3.29 28.75 11.52
N VAL A 199 -3.46 27.43 11.53
CA VAL A 199 -4.62 26.75 10.91
C VAL A 199 -5.45 26.02 11.96
N ASN A 200 -4.87 25.07 12.70
CA ASN A 200 -5.60 24.28 13.72
C ASN A 200 -4.87 24.19 15.07
N ASP A 201 -3.76 24.91 15.22
CA ASP A 201 -2.91 24.90 16.41
C ASP A 201 -3.61 25.38 17.69
N THR A 202 -4.60 26.26 17.54
CA THR A 202 -5.46 26.72 18.66
C THR A 202 -6.63 25.77 18.97
N GLU A 203 -6.87 24.75 18.13
CA GLU A 203 -8.04 23.87 18.21
C GLU A 203 -7.71 22.49 18.83
N ILE A 204 -6.44 22.23 19.16
CA ILE A 204 -5.99 20.91 19.60
C ILE A 204 -6.68 20.43 20.88
N GLU A 205 -6.93 21.32 21.85
CA GLU A 205 -7.63 20.96 23.08
C GLU A 205 -9.08 20.54 22.80
N GLU A 206 -9.78 21.29 21.94
CA GLU A 206 -11.15 20.99 21.51
C GLU A 206 -11.22 19.64 20.78
N VAL A 207 -10.29 19.40 19.83
CA VAL A 207 -10.19 18.10 19.16
C VAL A 207 -9.98 16.98 20.16
N ALA A 208 -9.06 17.14 21.12
CA ALA A 208 -8.77 16.14 22.13
C ALA A 208 -9.94 15.86 23.07
N GLN A 209 -10.70 16.90 23.43
CA GLN A 209 -11.91 16.79 24.22
C GLN A 209 -12.96 15.95 23.48
N ILE A 210 -13.32 16.34 22.25
CA ILE A 210 -14.40 15.69 21.50
C ILE A 210 -14.06 14.22 21.21
N ILE A 211 -12.86 13.91 20.72
CA ILE A 211 -12.49 12.50 20.46
C ILE A 211 -12.42 11.67 21.74
N GLY A 212 -12.04 12.27 22.86
CA GLY A 212 -12.00 11.60 24.17
C GLY A 212 -13.40 11.24 24.66
N GLU A 213 -14.36 12.16 24.51
CA GLU A 213 -15.78 11.93 24.79
C GLU A 213 -16.39 10.86 23.86
N LEU A 214 -15.95 10.82 22.60
CA LEU A 214 -16.34 9.80 21.62
C LEU A 214 -15.65 8.44 21.81
N GLY A 215 -14.74 8.31 22.78
CA GLY A 215 -14.14 7.02 23.17
C GLY A 215 -12.85 6.63 22.44
N ALA A 216 -12.16 7.57 21.80
CA ALA A 216 -10.82 7.30 21.28
C ALA A 216 -9.86 6.90 22.42
N ALA A 217 -8.92 5.99 22.13
CA ALA A 217 -8.00 5.46 23.14
C ALA A 217 -6.77 6.34 23.35
N THR A 218 -6.27 6.97 22.28
CA THR A 218 -5.07 7.82 22.32
C THR A 218 -5.08 8.80 21.16
N MET A 219 -4.38 9.92 21.32
CA MET A 219 -4.21 10.94 20.29
C MET A 219 -2.72 11.20 20.02
N ASN A 220 -2.35 11.30 18.75
CA ASN A 220 -1.01 11.57 18.29
C ASN A 220 -0.98 12.89 17.51
N CYS A 221 -0.45 13.95 18.12
CA CYS A 221 -0.21 15.22 17.45
C CYS A 221 1.09 15.15 16.64
N ILE A 222 0.98 15.14 15.31
CA ILE A 222 2.11 15.05 14.39
C ILE A 222 2.43 16.47 13.90
N PRO A 223 3.60 17.05 14.22
CA PRO A 223 3.98 18.36 13.68
C PRO A 223 3.97 18.39 12.15
N LEU A 224 3.37 19.41 11.53
CA LEU A 224 3.50 19.65 10.10
C LEU A 224 4.98 19.69 9.69
N ILE A 225 5.29 19.08 8.55
CA ILE A 225 6.54 19.30 7.84
C ILE A 225 6.15 19.93 6.51
N PRO A 226 6.38 21.24 6.34
CA PRO A 226 6.18 21.91 5.06
C PRO A 226 6.99 21.17 3.99
N THR A 227 6.32 20.82 2.89
CA THR A 227 6.89 19.99 1.83
C THR A 227 6.72 20.73 0.50
N GLU A 228 7.76 20.72 -0.33
CA GLU A 228 7.71 21.30 -1.67
C GLU A 228 6.56 20.69 -2.50
N ASP A 229 6.05 21.46 -3.46
CA ASP A 229 4.89 21.11 -4.29
C ASP A 229 3.60 20.79 -3.49
N THR A 230 3.42 21.37 -2.30
CA THR A 230 2.17 21.29 -1.52
C THR A 230 1.61 22.69 -1.25
N GLU A 231 0.31 22.80 -0.98
CA GLU A 231 -0.32 24.08 -0.66
C GLU A 231 0.22 24.67 0.66
N PHE A 232 0.68 23.82 1.57
CA PHE A 232 1.24 24.21 2.85
C PHE A 232 2.78 24.28 2.83
N SER A 233 3.40 24.39 1.65
CA SER A 233 4.86 24.51 1.51
C SER A 233 5.44 25.73 2.21
N ASP A 234 4.69 26.83 2.24
CA ASP A 234 5.15 28.13 2.72
C ASP A 234 4.81 28.37 4.20
N LEU A 235 4.12 27.41 4.84
CA LEU A 235 3.84 27.48 6.27
C LEU A 235 5.09 27.20 7.09
N GLU A 236 5.16 27.77 8.28
CA GLU A 236 6.23 27.45 9.21
C GLU A 236 6.04 26.07 9.84
N LYS A 237 7.15 25.40 10.12
CA LYS A 237 7.15 24.19 10.93
C LYS A 237 6.75 24.55 12.38
N PRO A 238 5.89 23.75 13.06
CA PRO A 238 5.58 23.96 14.48
C PRO A 238 6.83 24.07 15.33
N SER A 239 6.89 25.11 16.17
CA SER A 239 7.97 25.29 17.14
C SER A 239 7.94 24.15 18.18
N SER A 240 9.09 23.84 18.77
CA SER A 240 9.17 22.85 19.86
C SER A 240 8.29 23.22 21.05
N GLN A 241 8.02 24.52 21.26
CA GLN A 241 7.11 24.99 22.30
C GLN A 241 5.66 24.64 21.95
N LEU A 242 5.23 24.92 20.73
CA LEU A 242 3.88 24.59 20.26
C LEU A 242 3.60 23.08 20.33
N VAL A 243 4.59 22.25 20.00
CA VAL A 243 4.49 20.79 20.14
C VAL A 243 4.36 20.34 21.60
N ARG A 244 5.07 20.98 22.54
CA ARG A 244 4.92 20.68 23.98
C ARG A 244 3.56 21.10 24.50
N ASP A 245 3.08 22.26 24.07
CA ASP A 245 1.79 22.80 24.50
C ASP A 245 0.62 21.96 23.97
N SER A 246 0.72 21.46 22.73
CA SER A 246 -0.27 20.53 22.19
C SER A 246 -0.36 19.26 23.02
N TYR A 247 0.75 18.63 23.40
CA TYR A 247 0.72 17.46 24.29
C TYR A 247 0.13 17.77 25.67
N ARG A 248 0.35 18.98 26.21
CA ARG A 248 -0.25 19.40 27.48
C ARG A 248 -1.77 19.55 27.36
N ALA A 249 -2.25 20.14 26.27
CA ALA A 249 -3.67 20.26 25.96
C ALA A 249 -4.33 18.89 25.82
N VAL A 250 -3.77 18.01 24.98
CA VAL A 250 -4.30 16.64 24.78
C VAL A 250 -4.43 15.87 26.09
N ARG A 251 -3.39 15.95 26.95
CA ARG A 251 -3.32 15.19 28.21
C ARG A 251 -4.44 15.52 29.21
N LYS A 252 -5.13 16.65 29.06
CA LYS A 252 -6.30 17.01 29.88
C LYS A 252 -7.51 16.10 29.60
N HIS A 253 -7.62 15.55 28.39
CA HIS A 253 -8.82 14.84 27.92
C HIS A 253 -8.54 13.38 27.54
N ILE A 254 -7.38 13.09 26.96
CA ILE A 254 -7.02 11.77 26.44
C ILE A 254 -5.51 11.52 26.56
N LYS A 255 -5.10 10.25 26.56
CA LYS A 255 -3.67 9.89 26.59
C LYS A 255 -2.99 10.35 25.30
N PRO A 256 -1.92 11.16 25.37
CA PRO A 256 -1.14 11.49 24.17
C PRO A 256 -0.13 10.38 23.83
N MET A 257 0.03 10.10 22.53
CA MET A 257 1.13 9.31 22.00
C MET A 257 2.37 10.20 21.83
N THR A 258 3.40 10.02 22.66
CA THR A 258 4.60 10.87 22.64
C THR A 258 5.84 10.17 22.05
N HIS A 259 5.68 8.98 21.46
CA HIS A 259 6.79 8.12 21.03
C HIS A 259 6.73 7.79 19.53
N CYS A 260 5.93 8.52 18.76
CA CYS A 260 5.81 8.31 17.32
C CYS A 260 7.13 8.63 16.59
N SER A 261 7.60 7.69 15.77
CA SER A 261 8.79 7.85 14.92
C SER A 261 8.47 8.28 13.49
N ARG A 262 7.19 8.51 13.15
CA ARG A 262 6.69 8.77 11.79
C ARG A 262 7.21 7.74 10.79
N CYS A 263 6.56 6.58 10.78
CA CYS A 263 7.05 5.42 10.03
C CYS A 263 7.02 5.66 8.51
N ARG A 264 7.25 4.62 7.72
CA ARG A 264 7.01 4.61 6.28
C ARG A 264 5.84 3.68 5.99
N ALA A 265 5.22 3.75 4.81
CA ALA A 265 4.17 2.80 4.44
C ALA A 265 4.70 1.38 4.19
N ASP A 266 6.03 1.23 4.09
CA ASP A 266 6.80 0.00 3.90
C ASP A 266 7.75 -0.32 5.07
N ALA A 267 7.56 0.33 6.24
CA ALA A 267 8.44 0.13 7.39
C ALA A 267 8.31 -1.28 8.00
N ALA A 268 9.43 -1.92 8.30
CA ALA A 268 9.50 -3.18 9.05
C ALA A 268 10.53 -3.09 10.17
N GLY A 269 10.30 -3.74 11.32
CA GLY A 269 11.26 -3.81 12.43
C GLY A 269 10.78 -3.10 13.69
N MET A 270 11.69 -2.53 14.48
CA MET A 270 11.39 -1.86 15.76
C MET A 270 11.10 -0.36 15.58
N LEU A 271 10.24 0.23 16.42
CA LEU A 271 9.87 1.64 16.27
C LEU A 271 11.09 2.57 16.37
N GLY A 272 11.43 3.23 15.26
CA GLY A 272 12.61 4.09 15.15
C GLY A 272 13.91 3.35 14.76
N ASN A 273 13.86 2.04 14.54
CA ASN A 273 14.97 1.21 14.06
C ASN A 273 14.45 0.21 13.01
N ASP A 274 14.20 0.73 11.81
CA ASP A 274 13.63 -0.03 10.70
C ASP A 274 14.68 -0.93 10.04
N ASN A 275 14.27 -2.13 9.64
CA ASN A 275 15.08 -3.07 8.90
C ASN A 275 15.20 -2.62 7.43
N ILE A 276 16.40 -2.20 7.03
CA ILE A 276 16.66 -1.65 5.69
C ILE A 276 16.53 -2.73 4.61
N ASP A 277 16.79 -4.00 4.92
CA ASP A 277 16.63 -5.10 3.95
C ASP A 277 15.16 -5.37 3.62
N ALA A 278 14.23 -4.90 4.46
CA ALA A 278 12.80 -5.00 4.18
C ALA A 278 12.40 -4.20 2.95
N TYR A 279 13.02 -3.04 2.70
CA TYR A 279 12.74 -2.22 1.52
C TYR A 279 13.12 -2.95 0.23
N LYS A 280 14.30 -3.59 0.23
CA LYS A 280 14.76 -4.40 -0.91
C LYS A 280 13.84 -5.59 -1.16
N LEU A 281 13.40 -6.27 -0.09
CA LEU A 281 12.44 -7.37 -0.21
C LEU A 281 11.11 -6.90 -0.81
N ILE A 282 10.60 -5.74 -0.39
CA ILE A 282 9.37 -5.18 -0.97
C ILE A 282 9.55 -4.90 -2.46
N GLU A 283 10.68 -4.34 -2.89
CA GLU A 283 10.98 -4.14 -4.31
C GLU A 283 11.05 -5.47 -5.08
N GLU A 284 11.72 -6.48 -4.52
CA GLU A 284 11.80 -7.83 -5.11
C GLU A 284 10.41 -8.47 -5.27
N TYR A 285 9.56 -8.42 -4.24
CA TYR A 285 8.22 -8.99 -4.28
C TYR A 285 7.27 -8.17 -5.15
N ALA A 286 7.39 -6.85 -5.19
CA ALA A 286 6.60 -6.00 -6.08
C ALA A 286 6.83 -6.35 -7.56
N ALA A 287 8.05 -6.80 -7.91
CA ALA A 287 8.40 -7.27 -9.25
C ALA A 287 7.91 -8.71 -9.54
N MET A 288 7.46 -9.46 -8.52
CA MET A 288 6.97 -10.83 -8.72
C MET A 288 5.57 -10.84 -9.34
N PRO A 289 5.26 -11.77 -10.24
CA PRO A 289 3.90 -11.92 -10.75
C PRO A 289 2.91 -12.46 -9.70
N THR A 290 1.66 -11.97 -9.72
CA THR A 290 0.73 -12.03 -8.58
C THR A 290 -0.38 -13.07 -8.70
N ALA A 291 -0.82 -13.34 -9.92
CA ALA A 291 -1.86 -14.31 -10.24
C ALA A 291 -1.27 -15.37 -11.17
N VAL A 292 -0.70 -16.40 -10.56
CA VAL A 292 -0.17 -17.56 -11.25
C VAL A 292 -1.10 -18.72 -10.94
N ASP A 293 -1.87 -19.14 -11.93
CA ASP A 293 -2.49 -20.45 -11.82
C ASP A 293 -1.42 -21.52 -12.03
N LYS A 294 -0.89 -22.05 -10.92
CA LYS A 294 0.17 -23.07 -10.95
C LYS A 294 -0.31 -24.43 -11.47
N THR A 295 -1.62 -24.62 -11.68
CA THR A 295 -2.13 -25.83 -12.32
C THR A 295 -1.88 -25.83 -13.83
N LYS A 296 -1.62 -24.65 -14.41
CA LYS A 296 -1.32 -24.48 -15.83
C LYS A 296 0.09 -24.99 -16.14
N PRO A 297 0.24 -25.97 -17.04
CA PRO A 297 1.49 -26.71 -17.22
C PRO A 297 2.55 -25.98 -18.03
N HIS A 298 2.23 -24.82 -18.62
CA HIS A 298 3.08 -24.17 -19.61
C HIS A 298 3.61 -22.80 -19.21
N VAL A 299 4.73 -22.41 -19.82
CA VAL A 299 5.33 -21.07 -19.73
C VAL A 299 5.55 -20.54 -21.15
N ALA A 300 5.01 -19.37 -21.45
CA ALA A 300 5.21 -18.68 -22.71
C ALA A 300 6.46 -17.79 -22.67
N VAL A 301 7.22 -17.71 -23.75
CA VAL A 301 8.47 -16.95 -23.80
C VAL A 301 8.54 -16.11 -25.07
N ALA A 302 8.78 -14.80 -24.91
CA ALA A 302 9.02 -13.89 -26.02
C ALA A 302 10.51 -13.79 -26.33
N SER A 303 10.90 -14.24 -27.52
CA SER A 303 12.28 -14.27 -27.99
C SER A 303 12.37 -13.87 -29.45
N TYR A 304 13.46 -13.23 -29.87
CA TYR A 304 13.75 -13.02 -31.29
C TYR A 304 14.31 -14.30 -31.96
N GLU A 305 15.21 -15.01 -31.27
CA GLU A 305 15.98 -16.14 -31.80
C GLU A 305 15.69 -17.51 -31.16
N GLY A 306 14.94 -17.54 -30.06
CA GLY A 306 14.60 -18.77 -29.32
C GLY A 306 15.67 -19.28 -28.35
N LEU A 307 16.64 -18.44 -27.99
CA LEU A 307 17.67 -18.74 -27.00
C LEU A 307 17.62 -17.81 -25.78
N MET A 308 17.27 -16.53 -26.00
CA MET A 308 17.23 -15.51 -24.96
C MET A 308 15.84 -14.90 -24.80
N ILE A 309 15.54 -14.47 -23.57
CA ILE A 309 14.40 -13.62 -23.25
C ILE A 309 14.81 -12.18 -23.55
N ASN A 310 14.47 -11.70 -24.75
CA ASN A 310 14.98 -10.41 -25.26
C ASN A 310 13.92 -9.61 -26.05
N LYS A 311 12.65 -10.05 -26.06
CA LYS A 311 11.58 -9.40 -26.81
C LYS A 311 10.55 -8.77 -25.88
N HIS A 312 10.17 -7.54 -26.17
CA HIS A 312 9.14 -6.80 -25.44
C HIS A 312 7.75 -7.37 -25.74
N LEU A 313 6.85 -7.46 -24.74
CA LEU A 313 5.51 -8.06 -24.90
C LEU A 313 4.70 -7.38 -26.02
N GLY A 314 4.73 -6.05 -26.06
CA GLY A 314 4.09 -5.24 -27.10
C GLY A 314 4.62 -5.50 -28.52
N GLU A 315 5.83 -6.01 -28.66
CA GLU A 315 6.48 -6.27 -29.94
C GLU A 315 6.41 -7.74 -30.36
N ALA A 316 6.15 -8.64 -29.41
CA ALA A 316 5.97 -10.06 -29.62
C ALA A 316 4.88 -10.34 -30.66
N THR A 317 5.29 -11.02 -31.73
CA THR A 317 4.46 -11.58 -32.80
C THR A 317 4.08 -13.03 -32.52
N ASP A 318 4.83 -13.69 -31.63
CA ASP A 318 4.74 -15.09 -31.31
C ASP A 318 5.41 -15.34 -29.96
N PHE A 319 5.05 -16.47 -29.35
CA PHE A 319 5.60 -16.97 -28.10
C PHE A 319 6.00 -18.43 -28.25
N LEU A 320 7.14 -18.78 -27.67
CA LEU A 320 7.61 -20.15 -27.52
C LEU A 320 7.01 -20.72 -26.24
N ILE A 321 6.33 -21.86 -26.34
CA ILE A 321 5.61 -22.47 -25.22
C ILE A 321 6.43 -23.63 -24.67
N TYR A 322 6.80 -23.56 -23.40
CA TYR A 322 7.62 -24.57 -22.72
C TYR A 322 6.84 -25.28 -21.62
N LYS A 323 7.09 -26.58 -21.47
CA LYS A 323 6.65 -27.39 -20.32
C LYS A 323 7.85 -27.92 -19.53
N GLN A 324 7.64 -28.19 -18.25
CA GLN A 324 8.62 -28.93 -17.46
C GLN A 324 8.52 -30.43 -17.72
N THR A 325 9.66 -31.10 -17.81
CA THR A 325 9.80 -32.56 -17.91
C THR A 325 10.65 -33.07 -16.74
N GLU A 326 10.77 -34.39 -16.57
CA GLU A 326 11.60 -34.98 -15.50
C GLU A 326 13.07 -34.56 -15.59
N THR A 327 13.59 -34.35 -16.80
CA THR A 327 15.02 -34.08 -17.06
C THR A 327 15.32 -32.62 -17.42
N GLY A 328 14.33 -31.73 -17.51
CA GLY A 328 14.55 -30.34 -17.93
C GLY A 328 13.29 -29.67 -18.46
N TYR A 329 13.41 -28.96 -19.59
CA TYR A 329 12.31 -28.24 -20.22
C TYR A 329 12.21 -28.59 -21.70
N GLU A 330 10.98 -28.68 -22.21
CA GLU A 330 10.70 -29.03 -23.60
C GLU A 330 9.91 -27.91 -24.26
N LEU A 331 10.34 -27.49 -25.47
CA LEU A 331 9.55 -26.60 -26.32
C LEU A 331 8.39 -27.40 -26.91
N VAL A 332 7.17 -27.07 -26.50
CA VAL A 332 5.95 -27.74 -26.94
C VAL A 332 5.56 -27.25 -28.33
N GLU A 333 5.47 -25.94 -28.51
CA GLU A 333 5.01 -25.32 -29.75
C GLU A 333 5.32 -23.81 -29.77
N ARG A 334 4.96 -23.17 -30.90
CA ARG A 334 4.96 -21.71 -31.05
C ARG A 334 3.53 -21.23 -31.28
N ARG A 335 3.10 -20.21 -30.53
CA ARG A 335 1.77 -19.59 -30.67
C ARG A 335 1.88 -18.14 -31.09
N PHE A 336 1.06 -17.72 -32.04
CA PHE A 336 1.06 -16.35 -32.56
C PHE A 336 0.31 -15.39 -31.64
N ALA A 337 0.88 -14.19 -31.47
CA ALA A 337 0.24 -13.10 -30.75
C ALA A 337 -0.84 -12.45 -31.60
N PRO A 338 -1.91 -11.90 -31.01
CA PRO A 338 -2.87 -11.07 -31.73
C PRO A 338 -2.20 -9.82 -32.34
N ALA A 339 -2.76 -9.33 -33.45
CA ALA A 339 -2.26 -8.16 -34.15
C ALA A 339 -2.22 -6.90 -33.25
N LYS A 340 -1.22 -6.06 -33.49
CA LYS A 340 -1.02 -4.77 -32.81
C LYS A 340 -2.12 -3.76 -33.19
N GLY A 341 -2.37 -2.75 -32.36
CA GLY A 341 -3.26 -1.63 -32.68
C GLY A 341 -4.74 -1.83 -32.29
N SER A 342 -5.07 -2.86 -31.51
CA SER A 342 -6.42 -3.10 -31.00
C SER A 342 -6.59 -2.70 -29.52
N GLY A 343 -5.56 -2.12 -28.91
CA GLY A 343 -5.61 -1.65 -27.53
C GLY A 343 -5.84 -2.80 -26.55
N ASP A 344 -6.79 -2.64 -25.64
CA ASP A 344 -7.04 -3.62 -24.56
C ASP A 344 -7.51 -4.99 -25.08
N LEU A 345 -8.19 -5.01 -26.23
CA LEU A 345 -8.66 -6.25 -26.86
C LEU A 345 -7.51 -7.18 -27.24
N ARG A 346 -6.33 -6.63 -27.55
CA ARG A 346 -5.13 -7.42 -27.84
C ARG A 346 -4.79 -8.33 -26.67
N TRP A 347 -4.83 -7.81 -25.46
CA TRP A 347 -4.45 -8.54 -24.24
C TRP A 347 -5.49 -9.56 -23.83
N ILE A 348 -6.79 -9.23 -24.01
CA ILE A 348 -7.88 -10.18 -23.80
C ILE A 348 -7.77 -11.37 -24.75
N ASN A 349 -7.42 -11.13 -26.02
CA ASN A 349 -7.22 -12.21 -26.99
C ASN A 349 -5.93 -12.99 -26.72
N LEU A 350 -4.86 -12.31 -26.32
CA LEU A 350 -3.60 -12.97 -25.95
C LEU A 350 -3.80 -13.90 -24.74
N ALA A 351 -4.56 -13.46 -23.75
CA ALA A 351 -4.99 -14.28 -22.62
C ALA A 351 -5.70 -15.57 -23.06
N LYS A 352 -6.57 -15.49 -24.07
CA LYS A 352 -7.23 -16.68 -24.63
C LYS A 352 -6.25 -17.60 -25.34
N THR A 353 -5.29 -17.05 -26.09
CA THR A 353 -4.25 -17.83 -26.79
C THR A 353 -3.30 -18.55 -25.84
N LEU A 354 -3.02 -17.95 -24.68
CA LEU A 354 -2.09 -18.46 -23.67
C LEU A 354 -2.81 -18.96 -22.41
N ASN A 355 -4.05 -19.45 -22.54
CA ASN A 355 -4.92 -19.73 -21.40
C ASN A 355 -4.40 -20.83 -20.46
N ASP A 356 -3.55 -21.72 -20.96
CA ASP A 356 -2.90 -22.86 -20.29
C ASP A 356 -1.44 -22.53 -19.88
N CYS A 357 -1.02 -21.28 -20.03
CA CYS A 357 0.27 -20.80 -19.56
C CYS A 357 0.12 -20.16 -18.18
N SER A 358 0.96 -20.55 -17.24
CA SER A 358 1.05 -19.94 -15.91
C SER A 358 1.85 -18.64 -15.95
N TYR A 359 2.87 -18.54 -16.80
CA TYR A 359 3.74 -17.37 -16.96
C TYR A 359 3.98 -16.99 -18.43
N ILE A 360 4.31 -15.71 -18.65
CA ILE A 360 4.89 -15.15 -19.88
C ILE A 360 6.22 -14.48 -19.51
N LEU A 361 7.32 -14.93 -20.09
CA LEU A 361 8.65 -14.36 -19.92
C LEU A 361 8.94 -13.37 -21.05
N VAL A 362 9.21 -12.11 -20.72
CA VAL A 362 9.44 -11.03 -21.69
C VAL A 362 10.57 -10.12 -21.24
N ASN A 363 11.17 -9.37 -22.18
CA ASN A 363 12.20 -8.39 -21.85
C ASN A 363 11.65 -7.03 -21.38
N GLY A 364 10.37 -6.76 -21.65
CA GLY A 364 9.73 -5.52 -21.26
C GLY A 364 8.21 -5.60 -21.39
N VAL A 365 7.50 -4.93 -20.48
CA VAL A 365 6.03 -4.86 -20.52
C VAL A 365 5.48 -3.56 -19.89
N GLY A 366 4.35 -3.05 -20.41
CA GLY A 366 3.63 -1.94 -19.78
C GLY A 366 2.65 -2.39 -18.68
N ALA A 367 2.29 -1.49 -17.77
CA ALA A 367 1.39 -1.83 -16.63
C ALA A 367 0.03 -2.41 -17.05
N LYS A 368 -0.58 -1.87 -18.12
CA LYS A 368 -1.93 -2.27 -18.56
C LYS A 368 -2.04 -3.73 -19.03
N PRO A 369 -1.14 -4.26 -19.89
CA PRO A 369 -1.15 -5.69 -20.21
C PRO A 369 -0.94 -6.60 -19.00
N VAL A 370 -0.07 -6.22 -18.06
CA VAL A 370 0.16 -6.99 -16.83
C VAL A 370 -1.15 -7.15 -16.06
N ASP A 371 -1.86 -6.05 -15.81
CA ASP A 371 -3.14 -6.05 -15.10
C ASP A 371 -4.19 -6.96 -15.77
N LEU A 372 -4.26 -6.97 -17.11
CA LEU A 372 -5.26 -7.74 -17.85
C LEU A 372 -4.93 -9.24 -17.89
N LEU A 373 -3.66 -9.60 -18.07
CA LEU A 373 -3.20 -11.00 -18.11
C LEU A 373 -3.24 -11.64 -16.72
N GLN A 374 -2.88 -10.89 -15.68
CA GLN A 374 -2.96 -11.39 -14.30
C GLN A 374 -4.40 -11.70 -13.88
N LYS A 375 -5.40 -10.92 -14.33
CA LYS A 375 -6.82 -11.21 -14.03
C LYS A 375 -7.31 -12.58 -14.50
N VAL A 376 -6.62 -13.20 -15.47
CA VAL A 376 -6.95 -14.54 -15.98
C VAL A 376 -5.94 -15.62 -15.51
N GLY A 377 -5.14 -15.30 -14.50
CA GLY A 377 -4.16 -16.22 -13.91
C GLY A 377 -2.93 -16.47 -14.77
N ILE A 378 -2.55 -15.50 -15.62
CA ILE A 378 -1.31 -15.54 -16.39
C ILE A 378 -0.37 -14.46 -15.86
N ALA A 379 0.72 -14.89 -15.25
CA ALA A 379 1.77 -14.01 -14.78
C ALA A 379 2.64 -13.49 -15.92
N VAL A 380 3.07 -12.22 -15.86
CA VAL A 380 4.09 -11.70 -16.79
C VAL A 380 5.34 -11.39 -15.99
N LEU A 381 6.46 -12.02 -16.35
CA LEU A 381 7.76 -11.80 -15.71
C LEU A 381 8.67 -11.06 -16.69
N GLU A 382 9.07 -9.84 -16.30
CA GLU A 382 10.03 -9.05 -17.05
C GLU A 382 11.46 -9.43 -16.65
N MET A 383 12.23 -9.99 -17.59
CA MET A 383 13.61 -10.41 -17.37
C MET A 383 14.40 -10.45 -18.68
N SER A 384 15.73 -10.51 -18.57
CA SER A 384 16.60 -10.77 -19.73
C SER A 384 17.65 -11.81 -19.40
N GLY A 385 17.96 -12.69 -20.35
CA GLY A 385 18.92 -13.76 -20.15
C GLY A 385 18.54 -15.00 -20.94
N LEU A 386 19.12 -16.14 -20.58
CA LEU A 386 18.80 -17.41 -21.20
C LEU A 386 17.37 -17.82 -20.84
N ILE A 387 16.68 -18.43 -21.79
CA ILE A 387 15.32 -18.98 -21.55
C ILE A 387 15.36 -19.99 -20.40
N GLU A 388 16.39 -20.83 -20.35
CA GLU A 388 16.55 -21.87 -19.32
C GLU A 388 16.60 -21.30 -17.90
N ASP A 389 17.28 -20.16 -17.69
CA ASP A 389 17.33 -19.47 -16.40
C ASP A 389 15.93 -19.00 -15.96
N GLY A 390 15.15 -18.46 -16.91
CA GLY A 390 13.79 -18.01 -16.66
C GLY A 390 12.83 -19.15 -16.36
N LEU A 391 12.93 -20.26 -17.10
CA LEU A 391 12.17 -21.47 -16.83
C LEU A 391 12.52 -22.06 -15.46
N GLU A 392 13.80 -22.04 -15.08
CA GLU A 392 14.23 -22.54 -13.78
C GLU A 392 13.74 -21.65 -12.62
N ALA A 393 13.71 -20.34 -12.79
CA ALA A 393 13.11 -19.43 -11.84
C ALA A 393 11.61 -19.70 -11.64
N VAL A 394 10.88 -19.95 -12.72
CA VAL A 394 9.45 -20.22 -12.68
C VAL A 394 9.12 -21.59 -12.07
N TYR A 395 9.70 -22.67 -12.60
CA TYR A 395 9.32 -24.04 -12.22
C TYR A 395 9.95 -24.50 -10.90
N LYS A 396 11.17 -24.06 -10.58
CA LYS A 396 11.91 -24.50 -9.39
C LYS A 396 12.00 -23.44 -8.29
N GLY A 397 11.48 -22.23 -8.51
CA GLY A 397 11.50 -21.15 -7.52
C GLY A 397 12.90 -20.68 -7.14
N LYS A 398 13.90 -20.87 -8.01
CA LYS A 398 15.28 -20.40 -7.74
C LYS A 398 15.34 -18.87 -7.81
N LYS A 399 16.17 -18.28 -6.93
CA LYS A 399 16.50 -16.86 -6.99
C LYS A 399 17.19 -16.55 -8.32
N LEU A 400 16.60 -15.63 -9.09
CA LEU A 400 17.18 -15.10 -10.32
C LEU A 400 18.50 -14.38 -9.98
N LYS A 401 19.62 -14.88 -10.48
CA LYS A 401 20.94 -14.24 -10.33
C LYS A 401 21.15 -13.11 -11.33
N SER A 402 20.34 -13.05 -12.39
CA SER A 402 20.41 -12.07 -13.45
C SER A 402 19.08 -11.29 -13.56
N VAL A 403 19.20 -9.97 -13.39
CA VAL A 403 18.28 -8.91 -13.83
C VAL A 403 17.19 -8.45 -12.83
N LEU A 404 17.59 -7.47 -12.03
CA LEU A 404 16.77 -6.29 -11.73
C LEU A 404 17.41 -5.11 -12.47
N LYS A 405 16.93 -4.78 -13.68
CA LYS A 405 17.07 -3.42 -14.20
C LYS A 405 15.76 -2.70 -13.90
N THR A 406 15.65 -2.27 -12.64
CA THR A 406 14.76 -1.19 -12.25
C THR A 406 15.27 0.08 -12.91
N THR A 407 14.69 0.42 -14.05
CA THR A 407 14.33 1.80 -14.32
C THR A 407 13.00 1.76 -15.05
N LEU A 408 12.02 2.48 -14.50
CA LEU A 408 10.97 3.13 -15.27
C LEU A 408 11.64 4.02 -16.33
N GLY A 409 12.22 3.37 -17.34
CA GLY A 409 12.71 4.01 -18.54
C GLY A 409 11.48 4.49 -19.26
N LYS A 410 11.37 5.81 -19.39
CA LYS A 410 10.44 6.49 -20.30
C LYS A 410 10.14 5.60 -21.51
N CYS A 411 8.86 5.40 -21.80
CA CYS A 411 8.41 4.95 -23.11
C CYS A 411 9.19 5.78 -24.16
N GLY A 412 10.13 5.17 -24.89
CA GLY A 412 10.89 5.87 -25.94
C GLY A 412 12.38 5.56 -26.08
N SER A 413 13.07 4.96 -25.10
CA SER A 413 14.54 4.82 -25.21
C SER A 413 15.04 3.66 -26.09
N GLY A 414 14.13 2.83 -26.62
CA GLY A 414 14.47 1.72 -27.52
C GLY A 414 13.26 1.10 -28.22
N CYS A 415 12.11 1.75 -28.15
CA CYS A 415 10.86 1.26 -28.72
C CYS A 415 10.64 1.97 -30.05
N GLY A 416 10.51 1.23 -31.16
CA GLY A 416 10.18 1.80 -32.48
C GLY A 416 8.72 2.28 -32.60
N GLY A 417 8.02 2.44 -31.48
CA GLY A 417 6.61 2.81 -31.40
C GLY A 417 6.40 4.30 -31.19
N ASN A 418 5.31 4.82 -31.73
CA ASN A 418 4.94 6.25 -31.80
C ASN A 418 4.52 6.87 -30.44
N ALA A 419 5.08 6.40 -29.32
CA ALA A 419 4.77 6.88 -27.96
C ALA A 419 3.28 6.83 -27.53
N MET A 420 2.42 6.08 -28.24
CA MET A 420 0.99 5.92 -27.92
C MET A 420 0.69 4.78 -26.92
N GLY A 421 1.71 4.25 -26.23
CA GLY A 421 1.58 3.08 -25.36
C GLY A 421 1.56 1.75 -26.13
N CYS A 422 1.56 0.64 -25.39
CA CYS A 422 1.73 -0.72 -25.94
C CYS A 422 0.48 -1.28 -26.69
N GLY A 423 -0.45 -0.43 -27.16
CA GLY A 423 -1.77 -0.82 -27.70
C GLY A 423 -1.77 -1.41 -29.11
#